data_AF-A4G6G2-F1
#
_entry.id   AF-A4G6G2-F1
#
_cell.length_a   1.000
_cell.length_b   1.000
_cell.length_c   1.000
_cell.angle_alpha   90.00
_cell.angle_beta   90.00
_cell.angle_gamma   90.00
#
_symmetry.space_group_name_H-M   'P 1'
#
loop_
_entity.id
_entity.type
_entity.pdbx_description
1 polymer ?
#
loop_
_entity_poly.entity_id
_entity_poly.type
_entity_poly.pdbx_seq_one_letter_code
_entity_poly.pdbx_strand_id
1 'polypeptide(L)'
;MKVKSFSKQQAGFTLIELVVVIVILGILAVTAIPRFTDMSKDARIAAVNGMLGAVQSASTIAHAQALVSGQNGATGSITMEGTTVGLVNGYPSTATGILAAMATSTGFDTSTAGTFALKNSSGTAIANCNVTYAQPAALNGTPTIASVTTGC
;
A
#
# COMPACT_ATOMS: atom_id res chain seq x y z
N MET A 1 67.14 23.60 -1.59
CA MET A 1 65.90 23.15 -0.92
C MET A 1 65.64 21.70 -1.35
N LYS A 2 65.88 20.71 -0.48
CA LYS A 2 65.69 19.27 -0.80
C LYS A 2 64.36 18.82 -0.21
N VAL A 3 63.39 18.50 -1.07
CA VAL A 3 62.10 17.94 -0.66
C VAL A 3 62.30 16.46 -0.36
N LYS A 4 62.14 16.05 0.91
CA LYS A 4 62.24 14.66 1.32
C LYS A 4 60.88 13.99 1.09
N SER A 5 60.78 13.13 0.08
CA SER A 5 59.58 12.34 -0.22
C SER A 5 59.36 11.27 0.86
N PHE A 6 58.21 11.30 1.52
CA PHE A 6 57.75 10.23 2.41
C PHE A 6 56.99 9.18 1.58
N SER A 7 57.69 8.10 1.21
CA SER A 7 57.03 6.90 0.70
C SER A 7 56.33 6.20 1.86
N LYS A 8 55.01 6.40 2.01
CA LYS A 8 54.19 5.56 2.91
C LYS A 8 54.18 4.14 2.37
N GLN A 9 54.65 3.16 3.13
CA GLN A 9 54.44 1.75 2.78
C GLN A 9 52.93 1.47 2.87
N GLN A 10 52.33 1.09 1.75
CA GLN A 10 50.95 0.61 1.71
C GLN A 10 50.93 -0.77 2.39
N ALA A 11 50.51 -0.84 3.66
CA ALA A 11 50.23 -2.12 4.32
C ALA A 11 49.01 -2.74 3.64
N GLY A 12 49.22 -3.81 2.86
CA GLY A 12 48.12 -4.59 2.29
C GLY A 12 47.35 -5.33 3.38
N PHE A 13 46.04 -5.48 3.20
CA PHE A 13 45.21 -6.37 4.03
C PHE A 13 45.71 -7.81 3.91
N THR A 14 45.73 -8.54 5.02
CA THR A 14 46.08 -9.97 5.02
C THR A 14 44.93 -10.81 4.45
N LEU A 15 45.26 -11.95 3.83
CA LEU A 15 44.23 -12.89 3.36
C LEU A 15 43.34 -13.39 4.50
N ILE A 16 43.89 -13.55 5.71
CA ILE A 16 43.13 -14.01 6.87
C ILE A 16 42.12 -12.97 7.34
N GLU A 17 42.44 -11.66 7.31
CA GLU A 17 41.50 -10.60 7.66
C GLU A 17 40.30 -10.59 6.70
N LEU A 18 40.53 -10.78 5.41
CA LEU A 18 39.45 -10.85 4.43
C LEU A 18 38.57 -12.09 4.69
N VAL A 19 39.17 -13.24 4.97
CA VAL A 19 38.44 -14.49 5.28
C VAL A 19 37.58 -14.35 6.54
N VAL A 20 38.11 -13.76 7.61
CA VAL A 20 37.34 -13.55 8.85
C VAL A 20 36.16 -12.62 8.61
N VAL A 21 36.32 -11.55 7.81
CA VAL A 21 35.22 -10.62 7.49
C VAL A 21 34.10 -11.30 6.73
N ILE A 22 34.39 -12.07 5.68
CA ILE A 22 33.34 -12.77 4.91
C ILE A 22 32.64 -13.85 5.74
N VAL A 23 33.34 -14.51 6.67
CA VAL A 23 32.74 -15.47 7.61
C VAL A 23 31.76 -14.77 8.54
N ILE A 24 32.13 -13.63 9.12
CA ILE A 24 31.26 -12.84 9.99
C ILE A 24 30.03 -12.34 9.20
N LEU A 25 30.23 -11.78 8.01
CA LEU A 25 29.12 -11.32 7.15
C LEU A 25 28.18 -12.48 6.76
N GLY A 26 28.72 -13.69 6.53
CA GLY A 26 27.92 -14.88 6.26
C GLY A 26 27.00 -15.25 7.43
N ILE A 27 27.50 -15.21 8.67
CA ILE A 27 26.71 -15.51 9.88
C ILE A 27 25.61 -14.45 10.09
N LEU A 28 25.96 -13.17 9.91
CA LEU A 28 25.00 -12.08 10.03
C LEU A 28 23.90 -12.14 8.95
N ALA A 29 24.24 -12.52 7.73
CA ALA A 29 23.28 -12.63 6.64
C ALA A 29 22.23 -13.72 6.92
N VAL A 30 22.66 -14.92 7.33
CA VAL A 30 21.75 -16.05 7.59
C VAL A 30 20.78 -15.75 8.76
N THR A 31 21.24 -15.03 9.77
CA THR A 31 20.40 -14.67 10.93
C THR A 31 19.46 -13.49 10.65
N ALA A 32 19.84 -12.56 9.77
CA ALA A 32 19.04 -11.39 9.43
C ALA A 32 17.91 -11.68 8.43
N ILE A 33 18.11 -12.58 7.47
CA ILE A 33 17.14 -12.86 6.39
C ILE A 33 15.73 -13.22 6.92
N PRO A 34 15.55 -14.17 7.86
CA PRO A 34 14.22 -14.55 8.34
C PRO A 34 13.47 -13.40 9.00
N ARG A 35 14.18 -12.58 9.78
CA ARG A 35 13.60 -11.39 10.43
C ARG A 35 13.14 -10.35 9.41
N PHE A 36 13.95 -10.12 8.38
CA PHE A 36 13.61 -9.17 7.33
C PHE A 36 12.38 -9.61 6.52
N THR A 37 12.24 -10.92 6.24
CA THR A 37 11.06 -11.44 5.53
C THR A 37 9.78 -11.30 6.35
N ASP A 38 9.84 -11.58 7.66
CA ASP A 38 8.68 -11.42 8.55
C ASP A 38 8.27 -9.95 8.66
N MET A 39 9.22 -9.03 8.88
CA MET A 39 8.95 -7.59 8.91
C MET A 39 8.35 -7.08 7.60
N SER A 40 8.82 -7.59 6.46
CA SER A 40 8.27 -7.23 5.15
C SER A 40 6.82 -7.67 4.99
N LYS A 41 6.48 -8.88 5.47
CA LYS A 41 5.12 -9.38 5.48
C LYS A 41 4.21 -8.55 6.38
N ASP A 42 4.63 -8.29 7.61
CA ASP A 42 3.87 -7.48 8.56
C ASP A 42 3.64 -6.06 8.05
N ALA A 43 4.64 -5.46 7.40
CA ALA A 43 4.51 -4.15 6.76
C ALA A 43 3.46 -4.14 5.65
N ARG A 44 3.39 -5.19 4.83
CA ARG A 44 2.36 -5.30 3.77
C ARG A 44 0.97 -5.47 4.35
N ILE A 45 0.82 -6.32 5.37
CA ILE A 45 -0.46 -6.52 6.06
C ILE A 45 -0.93 -5.21 6.70
N ALA A 46 -0.02 -4.48 7.34
CA ALA A 46 -0.32 -3.17 7.91
C ALA A 46 -0.77 -2.16 6.84
N ALA A 47 -0.10 -2.12 5.69
CA ALA A 47 -0.50 -1.26 4.57
C ALA A 47 -1.90 -1.61 4.04
N VAL A 48 -2.19 -2.91 3.85
CA VAL A 48 -3.53 -3.38 3.42
C VAL A 48 -4.60 -3.02 4.45
N ASN A 49 -4.32 -3.18 5.75
CA ASN A 49 -5.26 -2.77 6.81
C ASN A 49 -5.47 -1.25 6.86
N GLY A 50 -4.42 -0.46 6.60
CA GLY A 50 -4.54 0.99 6.46
C GLY A 50 -5.45 1.39 5.29
N MET A 51 -5.29 0.71 4.14
CA MET A 51 -6.17 0.90 2.98
C MET A 51 -7.61 0.45 3.28
N LEU A 52 -7.80 -0.65 4.01
CA LEU A 52 -9.14 -1.11 4.42
C LEU A 52 -9.86 -0.02 5.22
N GLY A 53 -9.17 0.58 6.19
CA GLY A 53 -9.69 1.72 6.96
C GLY A 53 -10.00 2.92 6.07
N ALA A 54 -9.12 3.27 5.14
CA ALA A 54 -9.33 4.38 4.21
C ALA A 54 -10.58 4.19 3.34
N VAL A 55 -10.77 3.00 2.76
CA VAL A 55 -11.95 2.65 1.94
C VAL A 55 -13.23 2.71 2.79
N GLN A 56 -13.21 2.18 4.01
CA GLN A 56 -14.36 2.23 4.92
C GLN A 56 -14.72 3.67 5.30
N SER A 57 -13.73 4.49 5.65
CA SER A 57 -13.94 5.91 5.98
C SER A 57 -14.47 6.68 4.79
N ALA A 58 -13.87 6.55 3.61
CA ALA A 58 -14.34 7.23 2.40
C ALA A 58 -15.77 6.84 2.04
N SER A 59 -16.10 5.55 2.09
CA SER A 59 -17.46 5.05 1.85
C SER A 59 -18.47 5.64 2.85
N THR A 60 -18.11 5.75 4.13
CA THR A 60 -19.01 6.24 5.18
C THR A 60 -19.22 7.74 5.07
N ILE A 61 -18.15 8.52 4.84
CA ILE A 61 -18.23 9.98 4.69
C ILE A 61 -19.03 10.34 3.44
N ALA A 62 -18.76 9.67 2.31
CA ALA A 62 -19.51 9.85 1.08
C ALA A 62 -20.99 9.52 1.25
N HIS A 63 -21.31 8.43 1.96
CA HIS A 63 -22.70 8.08 2.25
C HIS A 63 -23.40 9.15 3.12
N ALA A 64 -22.73 9.64 4.16
CA ALA A 64 -23.26 10.71 4.99
C ALA A 64 -23.55 11.98 4.17
N GLN A 65 -22.63 12.39 3.30
CA GLN A 65 -22.83 13.55 2.42
C GLN A 65 -23.95 13.31 1.39
N ALA A 66 -24.08 12.08 0.88
CA ALA A 66 -25.17 11.69 -0.01
C ALA A 66 -26.54 11.86 0.68
N LEU A 67 -26.67 11.43 1.93
CA LEU A 67 -27.90 11.59 2.71
C LEU A 67 -28.25 13.06 2.94
N VAL A 68 -27.27 13.88 3.33
CA VAL A 68 -27.48 15.32 3.57
C VAL A 68 -27.85 16.04 2.27
N SER A 69 -27.31 15.61 1.14
CA SER A 69 -27.52 16.24 -0.17
C SER A 69 -28.75 15.67 -0.90
N GLY A 70 -29.47 14.71 -0.32
CA GLY A 70 -30.60 14.04 -0.98
C GLY A 70 -30.22 13.11 -2.14
N GLN A 71 -28.95 12.72 -2.24
CA GLN A 71 -28.37 11.91 -3.32
C GLN A 71 -28.29 10.41 -2.98
N ASN A 72 -29.15 9.92 -2.09
CA ASN A 72 -29.23 8.52 -1.66
C ASN A 72 -30.13 7.64 -2.57
N GLY A 73 -30.40 8.10 -3.79
CA GLY A 73 -31.19 7.35 -4.78
C GLY A 73 -30.41 6.21 -5.43
N ALA A 74 -31.04 5.55 -6.41
CA ALA A 74 -30.41 4.48 -7.19
C ALA A 74 -29.15 4.99 -7.91
N THR A 75 -29.17 6.24 -8.35
CA THR A 75 -28.03 6.98 -8.89
C THR A 75 -27.92 8.33 -8.19
N GLY A 76 -26.71 8.84 -8.04
CA GLY A 76 -26.50 10.19 -7.51
C GLY A 76 -25.07 10.67 -7.73
N SER A 77 -24.79 11.89 -7.32
CA SER A 77 -23.42 12.41 -7.28
C SER A 77 -23.27 13.45 -6.19
N ILE A 78 -22.12 13.44 -5.52
CA ILE A 78 -21.70 14.45 -4.54
C ILE A 78 -20.33 14.99 -4.95
N THR A 79 -19.95 16.13 -4.36
CA THR A 79 -18.62 16.70 -4.54
C THR A 79 -17.86 16.60 -3.23
N MET A 80 -16.75 15.89 -3.25
CA MET A 80 -15.84 15.66 -2.14
C MET A 80 -14.48 16.23 -2.52
N GLU A 81 -13.98 17.20 -1.74
CA GLU A 81 -12.67 17.85 -1.98
C GLU A 81 -12.51 18.39 -3.43
N GLY A 82 -13.59 18.92 -4.00
CA GLY A 82 -13.61 19.44 -5.38
C GLY A 82 -13.68 18.37 -6.48
N THR A 83 -13.75 17.09 -6.11
CA THR A 83 -13.87 15.95 -7.03
C THR A 83 -15.30 15.42 -7.02
N THR A 84 -15.86 15.13 -8.20
CA THR A 84 -17.18 14.51 -8.31
C THR A 84 -17.09 13.01 -8.00
N VAL A 85 -17.83 12.59 -6.98
CA VAL A 85 -18.00 11.19 -6.60
C VAL A 85 -19.35 10.72 -7.12
N GLY A 86 -19.32 9.81 -8.08
CA GLY A 86 -20.52 9.11 -8.54
C GLY A 86 -21.02 8.15 -7.47
N LEU A 87 -22.33 8.13 -7.25
CA LEU A 87 -22.99 7.32 -6.22
C LEU A 87 -23.95 6.31 -6.85
N VAL A 88 -24.06 5.15 -6.22
CA VAL A 88 -25.09 4.15 -6.49
C VAL A 88 -25.67 3.70 -5.16
N ASN A 89 -27.01 3.73 -5.06
CA ASN A 89 -27.72 3.40 -3.83
C ASN A 89 -27.20 4.18 -2.61
N GLY A 90 -26.78 5.43 -2.83
CA GLY A 90 -26.22 6.32 -1.80
C GLY A 90 -24.79 6.04 -1.34
N TYR A 91 -24.06 5.14 -1.97
CA TYR A 91 -22.65 4.89 -1.69
C TYR A 91 -21.78 5.17 -2.92
N PRO A 92 -20.47 5.43 -2.75
CA PRO A 92 -19.56 5.61 -3.89
C PRO A 92 -19.64 4.46 -4.88
N SER A 93 -19.59 4.78 -6.17
CA SER A 93 -19.65 3.74 -7.18
C SER A 93 -18.37 2.87 -7.16
N THR A 94 -18.51 1.56 -7.40
CA THR A 94 -17.39 0.63 -7.45
C THR A 94 -16.40 0.95 -8.58
N ALA A 95 -16.90 1.49 -9.70
CA ALA A 95 -16.09 1.78 -10.88
C ALA A 95 -15.07 2.90 -10.63
N THR A 96 -15.55 4.07 -10.20
CA THR A 96 -14.73 5.28 -10.05
C THR A 96 -15.04 6.08 -8.80
N GLY A 97 -16.26 5.95 -8.26
CA GLY A 97 -16.70 6.75 -7.12
C GLY A 97 -15.88 6.51 -5.87
N ILE A 98 -15.60 5.25 -5.51
CA ILE A 98 -14.82 4.96 -4.31
C ILE A 98 -13.38 5.47 -4.42
N LEU A 99 -12.77 5.38 -5.59
CA LEU A 99 -11.43 5.91 -5.84
C LEU A 99 -11.42 7.44 -5.73
N ALA A 100 -12.44 8.10 -6.29
CA ALA A 100 -12.62 9.54 -6.17
C ALA A 100 -12.84 9.98 -4.70
N ALA A 101 -13.61 9.22 -3.92
CA ALA A 101 -13.90 9.52 -2.52
C ALA A 101 -12.68 9.37 -1.59
N MET A 102 -11.69 8.53 -1.95
CA MET A 102 -10.46 8.38 -1.15
C MET A 102 -9.40 9.45 -1.44
N ALA A 103 -9.52 10.17 -2.57
CA ALA A 103 -8.57 11.18 -3.07
C ALA A 103 -7.12 10.72 -3.34
N THR A 104 -6.68 9.55 -2.85
CA THR A 104 -5.34 9.01 -3.10
C THR A 104 -5.32 7.48 -3.13
N SER A 105 -4.44 6.93 -3.97
CA SER A 105 -4.18 5.48 -4.11
C SER A 105 -2.68 5.19 -4.15
N THR A 106 -1.85 6.07 -3.59
CA THR A 106 -0.39 5.90 -3.61
C THR A 106 0.01 4.55 -3.00
N GLY A 107 0.87 3.82 -3.72
CA GLY A 107 1.27 2.46 -3.31
C GLY A 107 0.29 1.34 -3.66
N PHE A 108 -0.89 1.64 -4.24
CA PHE A 108 -1.89 0.64 -4.63
C PHE A 108 -2.21 0.67 -6.12
N ASP A 109 -2.39 -0.49 -6.72
CA ASP A 109 -2.92 -0.72 -8.06
C ASP A 109 -4.45 -0.65 -7.97
N THR A 110 -5.03 0.18 -8.83
CA THR A 110 -6.46 0.45 -8.93
C THR A 110 -7.01 0.22 -10.34
N SER A 111 -6.25 -0.51 -11.16
CA SER A 111 -6.65 -0.85 -12.54
C SER A 111 -7.92 -1.70 -12.60
N THR A 112 -8.22 -2.45 -11.55
CA THR A 112 -9.47 -3.21 -11.40
C THR A 112 -10.45 -2.43 -10.54
N ALA A 113 -11.63 -2.13 -11.08
CA ALA A 113 -12.69 -1.44 -10.35
C ALA A 113 -12.98 -2.10 -8.99
N GLY A 114 -13.11 -1.28 -7.96
CA GLY A 114 -13.34 -1.73 -6.58
C GLY A 114 -12.19 -2.49 -5.94
N THR A 115 -11.04 -2.64 -6.59
CA THR A 115 -9.89 -3.38 -6.03
C THR A 115 -8.70 -2.46 -5.85
N PHE A 116 -8.10 -2.53 -4.67
CA PHE A 116 -6.90 -1.81 -4.27
C PHE A 116 -5.83 -2.82 -3.90
N ALA A 117 -4.96 -3.18 -4.85
CA ALA A 117 -3.91 -4.16 -4.62
C ALA A 117 -2.57 -3.46 -4.29
N LEU A 118 -1.93 -3.82 -3.19
CA LEU A 118 -0.64 -3.24 -2.81
C LEU A 118 0.39 -3.50 -3.91
N LYS A 119 1.16 -2.48 -4.30
CA LYS A 119 2.20 -2.59 -5.33
C LYS A 119 3.57 -2.81 -4.71
N ASN A 120 4.41 -3.56 -5.41
CA ASN A 120 5.84 -3.59 -5.14
C ASN A 120 6.54 -2.34 -5.73
N SER A 121 7.85 -2.20 -5.49
CA SER A 121 8.65 -1.08 -6.01
C SER A 121 8.72 -0.99 -7.54
N SER A 122 8.38 -2.08 -8.25
CA SER A 122 8.29 -2.12 -9.72
C SER A 122 6.91 -1.71 -10.23
N GLY A 123 5.98 -1.35 -9.33
CA GLY A 123 4.61 -0.98 -9.68
C GLY A 123 3.68 -2.16 -9.95
N THR A 124 4.13 -3.39 -9.73
CA THR A 124 3.32 -4.61 -9.93
C THR A 124 2.51 -4.92 -8.67
N ALA A 125 1.22 -5.25 -8.85
CA ALA A 125 0.37 -5.73 -7.77
C ALA A 125 0.96 -6.99 -7.11
N ILE A 126 1.01 -6.98 -5.77
CA ILE A 126 1.41 -8.12 -4.97
C ILE A 126 0.19 -9.02 -4.79
N ALA A 127 0.34 -10.31 -5.12
CA ALA A 127 -0.73 -11.29 -4.99
C ALA A 127 -1.23 -11.34 -3.53
N ASN A 128 -2.55 -11.46 -3.36
CA ASN A 128 -3.21 -11.61 -2.07
C ASN A 128 -2.94 -10.50 -1.04
N CYS A 129 -2.50 -9.31 -1.48
CA CYS A 129 -2.36 -8.11 -0.66
C CYS A 129 -3.33 -7.04 -1.17
N ASN A 130 -4.64 -7.19 -0.99
CA ASN A 130 -5.60 -6.26 -1.56
C ASN A 130 -6.80 -5.95 -0.66
N VAL A 131 -7.47 -4.86 -0.98
CA VAL A 131 -8.78 -4.48 -0.45
C VAL A 131 -9.77 -4.46 -1.60
N THR A 132 -10.96 -5.01 -1.38
CA THR A 132 -12.06 -5.01 -2.33
C THR A 132 -13.23 -4.20 -1.77
N TYR A 133 -13.90 -3.49 -2.66
CA TYR A 133 -15.05 -2.65 -2.40
C TYR A 133 -16.14 -2.96 -3.43
N ALA A 134 -17.32 -3.31 -2.94
CA ALA A 134 -18.53 -3.34 -3.76
C ALA A 134 -19.63 -2.52 -3.10
N GLN A 135 -20.14 -1.54 -3.86
CA GLN A 135 -21.32 -0.76 -3.51
C GLN A 135 -22.54 -1.69 -3.28
N PRO A 136 -23.59 -1.24 -2.58
CA PRO A 136 -24.81 -2.04 -2.43
C PRO A 136 -25.48 -2.32 -3.78
N ALA A 137 -26.02 -3.53 -3.94
CA ALA A 137 -26.79 -3.92 -5.12
C ALA A 137 -28.20 -3.30 -5.18
N ALA A 138 -28.73 -2.83 -4.04
CA ALA A 138 -30.05 -2.23 -3.92
C ALA A 138 -30.07 -1.08 -2.92
N LEU A 139 -31.13 -0.26 -2.98
CA LEU A 139 -31.41 0.79 -2.00
C LEU A 139 -31.45 0.24 -0.59
N ASN A 140 -30.95 1.02 0.38
CA ASN A 140 -30.84 0.66 1.80
C ASN A 140 -29.95 -0.55 2.10
N GLY A 141 -29.23 -1.08 1.10
CA GLY A 141 -28.18 -2.06 1.32
C GLY A 141 -26.90 -1.42 1.85
N THR A 142 -25.99 -2.24 2.36
CA THR A 142 -24.66 -1.81 2.80
C THR A 142 -23.58 -2.21 1.79
N PRO A 143 -22.50 -1.43 1.67
CA PRO A 143 -21.37 -1.84 0.85
C PRO A 143 -20.65 -3.02 1.49
N THR A 144 -20.05 -3.85 0.66
CA THR A 144 -19.15 -4.92 1.10
C THR A 144 -17.72 -4.45 0.92
N ILE A 145 -16.96 -4.50 2.01
CA ILE A 145 -15.56 -4.07 2.04
C ILE A 145 -14.77 -5.18 2.72
N ALA A 146 -13.82 -5.77 2.01
CA ALA A 146 -13.05 -6.91 2.50
C ALA A 146 -11.58 -6.76 2.14
N SER A 147 -10.69 -7.22 3.02
CA SER A 147 -9.26 -7.36 2.72
C SER A 147 -8.89 -8.82 2.47
N VAL A 148 -7.93 -9.03 1.58
CA VAL A 148 -7.23 -10.29 1.40
C VAL A 148 -5.79 -10.07 1.83
N THR A 149 -5.35 -10.84 2.83
CA THR A 149 -3.99 -10.81 3.40
C THR A 149 -3.37 -12.20 3.52
N THR A 150 -4.11 -13.27 3.21
CA THR A 150 -3.60 -14.64 3.28
C THR A 150 -2.61 -14.89 2.13
N GLY A 151 -1.32 -15.02 2.46
CA GLY A 151 -0.26 -15.15 1.44
C GLY A 151 0.30 -13.81 0.95
N CYS A 152 -0.08 -12.72 1.63
CA CYS A 152 0.68 -11.48 1.69
C CYS A 152 1.91 -11.69 2.61
#